data_AF-A0A9E3XE10-F1
#
_entry.id   AF-A0A9E3XE10-F1
#
_cell.length_a   1.000
_cell.length_b   1.000
_cell.length_c   1.000
_cell.angle_alpha   90.00
_cell.angle_beta   90.00
_cell.angle_gamma   90.00
#
_symmetry.space_group_name_H-M   'P 1'
#
loop_
_entity.id
_entity.type
_entity.pdbx_description
1 polymer ?
#
loop_
_entity_poly.entity_id
_entity_poly.type
_entity_poly.pdbx_seq_one_letter_code
_entity_poly.pdbx_strand_id
1 'polypeptide(L)'
;LIVNGFDRISGPATVSADGFSGFWNLEDQGVPDGFDIGFTGAQVDFDPKSAFKINDAPGHGTSLAGFETTILPGNSFDFPAVHGASIKKAGFSFVSCSDEAVMDGLVDLKAFKVVDLILGEEKETHWQKPVMDSLSGIPFKTFPQAMQDKIRQFTSNGGNMFVSGAYPGKDMFAGKDTLHQDVKFAEQVLHYTWAVDHASSNGGVFFNSDSLFASDSLLQFNQGYHPHIYTVEAPDALNPVKDSHTILRYQDNQFSAAVAHAGDYKTVVMGFPFESIIEQKQRDYLMKMVLEFLE
;
A
#
# COMPACT_ATOMS: atom_id res chain seq x y z
N LEU A 1 -16.29 -5.66 -7.98
CA LEU A 1 -16.33 -4.20 -7.72
C LEU A 1 -14.91 -3.77 -7.45
N ILE A 2 -14.45 -2.69 -8.09
CA ILE A 2 -13.18 -2.06 -7.71
C ILE A 2 -13.51 -0.92 -6.75
N VAL A 3 -12.89 -0.91 -5.58
CA VAL A 3 -13.01 0.17 -4.61
C VAL A 3 -11.67 0.89 -4.58
N ASN A 4 -11.65 2.16 -4.97
CA ASN A 4 -10.45 2.98 -4.80
C ASN A 4 -10.46 3.55 -3.39
N GLY A 5 -9.61 3.01 -2.51
CA GLY A 5 -9.36 3.56 -1.19
C GLY A 5 -7.98 4.20 -1.07
N PHE A 6 -7.29 4.43 -2.18
CA PHE A 6 -6.03 5.17 -2.19
C PHE A 6 -6.29 6.63 -2.55
N ASP A 7 -6.60 7.43 -1.55
CA ASP A 7 -6.80 8.87 -1.66
C ASP A 7 -5.80 9.68 -0.82
N ARG A 8 -4.94 8.99 -0.05
CA ARG A 8 -3.84 9.60 0.71
C ARG A 8 -2.98 10.53 -0.14
N ILE A 9 -2.86 11.76 0.35
CA ILE A 9 -1.88 12.76 -0.04
C ILE A 9 -1.16 13.22 1.23
N SER A 10 0.17 13.25 1.22
CA SER A 10 0.95 13.63 2.38
C SER A 10 2.29 14.25 2.02
N GLY A 11 2.83 15.05 2.94
CA GLY A 11 4.25 15.39 2.90
C GLY A 11 5.12 14.21 3.34
N PRO A 12 6.45 14.28 3.09
CA PRO A 12 7.40 13.28 3.59
C PRO A 12 7.46 13.26 5.12
N ALA A 13 7.93 12.15 5.67
CA ALA A 13 8.21 12.07 7.11
C ALA A 13 9.24 13.13 7.52
N THR A 14 9.05 13.70 8.70
CA THR A 14 9.97 14.65 9.31
C THR A 14 10.51 14.11 10.62
N VAL A 15 11.73 14.51 10.96
CA VAL A 15 12.38 14.18 12.23
C VAL A 15 12.82 15.47 12.91
N SER A 16 12.66 15.53 14.22
CA SER A 16 13.09 16.65 15.05
C SER A 16 13.55 16.14 16.41
N ALA A 17 14.84 15.94 16.56
CA ALA A 17 15.54 15.59 17.79
C ALA A 17 16.73 16.54 18.01
N ASP A 18 17.33 16.51 19.20
CA ASP A 18 18.50 17.34 19.50
C ASP A 18 19.66 17.02 18.54
N GLY A 19 20.11 18.04 17.80
CA GLY A 19 21.15 17.90 16.79
C GLY A 19 20.77 17.12 15.52
N PHE A 20 19.48 16.80 15.33
CA PHE A 20 19.04 15.98 14.21
C PHE A 20 17.62 16.37 13.75
N SER A 21 17.51 17.12 12.65
CA SER A 21 16.22 17.53 12.11
C SER A 21 16.19 17.59 10.58
N GLY A 22 15.04 17.30 9.98
CA GLY A 22 14.89 17.34 8.53
C GLY A 22 13.80 16.42 7.99
N PHE A 23 13.89 16.11 6.70
CA PHE A 23 13.06 15.13 6.02
C PHE A 23 13.71 13.74 6.07
N TRP A 24 12.96 12.74 6.52
CA TRP A 24 13.46 11.39 6.71
C TRP A 24 12.82 10.46 5.67
N ASN A 25 13.38 10.47 4.46
CA ASN A 25 12.90 9.68 3.32
C ASN A 25 12.93 8.15 3.54
N LEU A 26 13.68 7.69 4.55
CA LEU A 26 13.75 6.27 4.91
C LEU A 26 12.51 5.78 5.67
N GLU A 27 11.64 6.67 6.17
CA GLU A 27 10.40 6.28 6.86
C GLU A 27 9.19 6.44 5.95
N ASP A 28 9.13 7.56 5.22
CA ASP A 28 8.02 7.90 4.34
C ASP A 28 8.47 9.00 3.38
N GLN A 29 8.31 8.78 2.08
CA GLN A 29 8.65 9.78 1.05
C GLN A 29 7.53 10.79 0.81
N GLY A 30 6.36 10.56 1.42
CA GLY A 30 5.15 11.31 1.17
C GLY A 30 4.46 10.85 -0.11
N VAL A 31 3.20 11.23 -0.26
CA VAL A 31 2.40 10.93 -1.45
C VAL A 31 1.97 12.25 -2.09
N PRO A 32 2.61 12.67 -3.19
CA PRO A 32 2.23 13.88 -3.92
C PRO A 32 0.86 13.76 -4.59
N ASP A 33 0.16 14.90 -4.74
CA ASP A 33 -1.05 15.00 -5.57
C ASP A 33 -0.64 15.07 -7.04
N GLY A 34 -0.78 13.96 -7.76
CA GLY A 34 -0.34 13.80 -9.14
C GLY A 34 1.18 13.71 -9.30
N PHE A 35 1.90 14.79 -9.00
CA PHE A 35 3.35 14.88 -9.19
C PHE A 35 4.04 15.77 -8.14
N ASP A 36 5.29 15.45 -7.82
CA ASP A 36 6.21 16.34 -7.12
C ASP A 36 7.32 16.86 -8.05
N ILE A 37 7.60 18.15 -7.94
CA ILE A 37 8.65 18.88 -8.66
C ILE A 37 9.62 19.59 -7.70
N GLY A 38 9.41 19.46 -6.40
CA GLY A 38 10.19 20.11 -5.33
C GLY A 38 11.25 19.21 -4.71
N PHE A 39 11.18 17.89 -4.89
CA PHE A 39 12.20 16.98 -4.37
C PHE A 39 13.53 17.10 -5.12
N THR A 40 14.57 17.57 -4.43
CA THR A 40 15.92 17.70 -5.01
C THR A 40 16.80 16.48 -4.73
N GLY A 41 16.43 15.63 -3.76
CA GLY A 41 17.18 14.45 -3.36
C GLY A 41 17.10 14.21 -1.85
N ALA A 42 17.53 13.03 -1.40
CA ALA A 42 17.55 12.69 0.02
C ALA A 42 18.46 13.66 0.80
N GLN A 43 17.96 14.13 1.95
CA GLN A 43 18.71 14.99 2.85
C GLN A 43 19.89 14.19 3.46
N VAL A 44 21.05 14.83 3.55
CA VAL A 44 22.28 14.24 4.12
C VAL A 44 22.85 15.05 5.29
N ASP A 45 22.53 16.35 5.39
CA ASP A 45 22.90 17.17 6.55
C ASP A 45 21.67 17.46 7.42
N PHE A 46 21.62 16.78 8.56
CA PHE A 46 20.54 16.89 9.54
C PHE A 46 20.88 17.76 10.76
N ASP A 47 22.12 18.27 10.87
CA ASP A 47 22.51 19.08 12.02
C ASP A 47 21.94 20.51 11.87
N PRO A 48 20.99 20.94 12.72
CA PRO A 48 20.40 22.29 12.63
C PRO A 48 21.43 23.41 12.86
N LYS A 49 22.61 23.11 13.40
CA LYS A 49 23.70 24.07 13.63
C LYS A 49 24.66 24.15 12.44
N SER A 50 24.52 23.28 11.45
CA SER A 50 25.34 23.31 10.24
C SER A 50 25.02 24.55 9.42
N ALA A 51 25.92 25.53 9.46
CA ALA A 51 25.74 26.81 8.78
C ALA A 51 26.10 26.72 7.30
N PHE A 52 25.34 27.44 6.48
CA PHE A 52 25.73 27.73 5.10
C PHE A 52 27.11 28.41 5.05
N LYS A 53 28.00 27.89 4.21
CA LYS A 53 29.32 28.50 3.96
C LYS A 53 29.41 29.01 2.53
N ILE A 54 29.13 28.15 1.57
CA ILE A 54 29.13 28.38 0.12
C ILE A 54 28.15 27.38 -0.53
N ASN A 55 27.90 27.51 -1.83
CA ASN A 55 27.02 26.58 -2.55
C ASN A 55 27.49 25.12 -2.45
N ASP A 56 28.81 24.87 -2.42
CA ASP A 56 29.38 23.51 -2.25
C ASP A 56 29.38 23.02 -0.79
N ALA A 57 28.86 23.83 0.14
CA ALA A 57 28.70 23.52 1.57
C ALA A 57 27.45 24.23 2.14
N PRO A 58 26.24 23.75 1.77
CA PRO A 58 24.99 24.47 2.04
C PRO A 58 24.57 24.46 3.52
N GLY A 59 25.04 23.48 4.30
CA GLY A 59 24.69 23.32 5.71
C GLY A 59 23.41 22.51 5.92
N HIS A 60 22.66 22.80 6.99
CA HIS A 60 21.44 22.08 7.35
C HIS A 60 20.46 21.99 6.16
N GLY A 61 19.95 20.80 5.89
CA GLY A 61 19.05 20.55 4.76
C GLY A 61 19.76 20.29 3.44
N THR A 62 21.09 20.17 3.42
CA THR A 62 21.83 19.71 2.23
C THR A 62 21.26 18.37 1.76
N SER A 63 20.97 18.28 0.46
CA SER A 63 20.45 17.09 -0.22
C SER A 63 21.34 16.69 -1.39
N LEU A 64 21.19 15.45 -1.86
CA LEU A 64 22.03 14.87 -2.92
C LEU A 64 21.85 15.45 -4.34
N ALA A 65 20.94 16.41 -4.54
CA ALA A 65 20.67 17.10 -5.82
C ALA A 65 20.35 16.20 -7.03
N GLY A 66 20.17 14.89 -6.84
CA GLY A 66 19.94 13.92 -7.92
C GLY A 66 18.56 13.99 -8.59
N PHE A 67 17.64 14.80 -8.05
CA PHE A 67 16.25 14.88 -8.52
C PHE A 67 15.81 16.30 -8.94
N GLU A 68 16.71 17.29 -8.96
CA GLU A 68 16.38 18.70 -9.27
C GLU A 68 15.69 18.92 -10.62
N THR A 69 15.86 18.01 -11.59
CA THR A 69 15.23 18.06 -12.92
C THR A 69 14.25 16.93 -13.16
N THR A 70 13.84 16.23 -12.10
CA THR A 70 13.04 15.01 -12.18
C THR A 70 11.65 15.28 -11.65
N ILE A 71 10.63 14.92 -12.44
CA ILE A 71 9.24 14.93 -12.00
C ILE A 71 8.95 13.57 -11.36
N LEU A 72 8.55 13.56 -10.10
CA LEU A 72 8.20 12.34 -9.39
C LEU A 72 6.69 12.10 -9.45
N PRO A 73 6.23 10.93 -9.93
CA PRO A 73 4.81 10.58 -9.85
C PRO A 73 4.35 10.39 -8.41
N GLY A 74 3.16 10.88 -8.10
CA GLY A 74 2.43 10.62 -6.86
C GLY A 74 1.12 9.88 -7.13
N ASN A 75 0.10 10.16 -6.32
CA ASN A 75 -1.23 9.59 -6.48
C ASN A 75 -1.94 10.23 -7.68
N SER A 76 -2.23 9.44 -8.72
CA SER A 76 -2.94 9.88 -9.93
C SER A 76 -4.46 9.66 -9.86
N PHE A 77 -4.96 8.99 -8.82
CA PHE A 77 -6.37 8.65 -8.57
C PHE A 77 -7.07 7.81 -9.66
N ASP A 78 -6.37 7.39 -10.71
CA ASP A 78 -6.89 6.64 -11.85
C ASP A 78 -6.57 5.14 -11.82
N PHE A 79 -6.07 4.65 -10.68
CA PHE A 79 -5.72 3.23 -10.45
C PHE A 79 -6.87 2.23 -10.69
N PRO A 80 -8.16 2.57 -10.54
CA PRO A 80 -9.25 1.69 -11.00
C PRO A 80 -9.18 1.35 -12.49
N ALA A 81 -8.64 2.24 -13.32
CA ALA A 81 -8.41 1.95 -14.74
C ALA A 81 -7.27 0.93 -14.94
N VAL A 82 -6.22 0.98 -14.11
CA VAL A 82 -5.09 0.04 -14.13
C VAL A 82 -5.55 -1.37 -13.75
N HIS A 83 -6.26 -1.49 -12.62
CA HIS A 83 -6.86 -2.76 -12.18
C HIS A 83 -7.89 -3.27 -13.20
N GLY A 84 -8.81 -2.40 -13.59
CA GLY A 84 -9.89 -2.72 -14.52
C GLY A 84 -9.40 -3.23 -15.87
N ALA A 85 -8.30 -2.72 -16.39
CA ALA A 85 -7.69 -3.22 -17.62
C ALA A 85 -7.31 -4.70 -17.51
N SER A 86 -6.68 -5.11 -16.41
CA SER A 86 -6.30 -6.51 -16.15
C SER A 86 -7.49 -7.40 -15.80
N ILE A 87 -8.49 -6.89 -15.07
CA ILE A 87 -9.75 -7.60 -14.80
C ILE A 87 -10.49 -7.92 -16.11
N LYS A 88 -10.61 -6.92 -16.99
CA LYS A 88 -11.21 -7.10 -18.33
C LYS A 88 -10.43 -8.10 -19.16
N LYS A 89 -9.10 -8.05 -19.11
CA LYS A 89 -8.23 -9.00 -19.80
C LYS A 89 -8.43 -10.44 -19.32
N ALA A 90 -8.70 -10.62 -18.02
CA ALA A 90 -9.03 -11.91 -17.42
C ALA A 90 -10.45 -12.42 -17.79
N GLY A 91 -11.27 -11.61 -18.46
CA GLY A 91 -12.60 -12.01 -18.94
C GLY A 91 -13.76 -11.59 -18.04
N PHE A 92 -13.50 -10.74 -17.03
CA PHE A 92 -14.50 -10.27 -16.08
C PHE A 92 -14.95 -8.84 -16.38
N SER A 93 -16.21 -8.53 -16.09
CA SER A 93 -16.71 -7.15 -16.07
C SER A 93 -16.43 -6.50 -14.71
N PHE A 94 -16.25 -5.18 -14.71
CA PHE A 94 -16.08 -4.41 -13.48
C PHE A 94 -16.84 -3.09 -13.53
N VAL A 95 -17.08 -2.56 -12.34
CA VAL A 95 -17.46 -1.17 -12.06
C VAL A 95 -16.58 -0.70 -10.91
N SER A 96 -16.42 0.61 -10.76
CA SER A 96 -15.62 1.20 -9.69
C SER A 96 -16.40 2.21 -8.85
N CYS A 97 -15.97 2.40 -7.61
CA CYS A 97 -16.43 3.46 -6.70
C CYS A 97 -15.28 3.90 -5.79
N SER A 98 -15.47 5.00 -5.07
CA SER A 98 -14.59 5.32 -3.93
C SER A 98 -14.92 4.47 -2.72
N ASP A 99 -14.02 4.44 -1.76
CA ASP A 99 -14.19 3.80 -0.46
C ASP A 99 -15.24 4.54 0.40
N GLU A 100 -15.40 5.87 0.31
CA GLU A 100 -16.47 6.57 1.02
C GLU A 100 -17.85 6.16 0.53
N ALA A 101 -18.01 5.92 -0.78
CA ALA A 101 -19.29 5.43 -1.31
C ALA A 101 -19.67 4.06 -0.70
N VAL A 102 -18.68 3.23 -0.36
CA VAL A 102 -18.88 1.97 0.36
C VAL A 102 -19.19 2.22 1.83
N MET A 103 -18.39 3.04 2.51
CA MET A 103 -18.56 3.35 3.94
C MET A 103 -19.91 4.01 4.23
N ASP A 104 -20.33 4.96 3.40
CA ASP A 104 -21.62 5.66 3.48
C ASP A 104 -22.81 4.79 3.04
N GLY A 105 -22.55 3.59 2.50
CA GLY A 105 -23.58 2.65 2.07
C GLY A 105 -24.32 3.06 0.79
N LEU A 106 -23.70 3.90 -0.04
CA LEU A 106 -24.21 4.25 -1.36
C LEU A 106 -24.07 3.09 -2.36
N VAL A 107 -23.15 2.16 -2.08
CA VAL A 107 -22.94 0.92 -2.85
C VAL A 107 -23.29 -0.29 -2.00
N ASP A 108 -24.20 -1.14 -2.49
CA ASP A 108 -24.50 -2.43 -1.87
C ASP A 108 -23.49 -3.49 -2.31
N LEU A 109 -22.54 -3.84 -1.42
CA LEU A 109 -21.52 -4.85 -1.69
C LEU A 109 -22.12 -6.23 -2.01
N LYS A 110 -23.35 -6.54 -1.56
CA LYS A 110 -24.01 -7.84 -1.84
C LYS A 110 -24.32 -8.07 -3.31
N ALA A 111 -24.31 -7.01 -4.12
CA ALA A 111 -24.48 -7.11 -5.57
C ALA A 111 -23.23 -7.69 -6.28
N PHE A 112 -22.12 -7.88 -5.57
CA PHE A 112 -20.84 -8.30 -6.13
C PHE A 112 -20.36 -9.59 -5.47
N LYS A 113 -19.67 -10.45 -6.24
CA LYS A 113 -18.99 -11.64 -5.70
C LYS A 113 -17.60 -11.32 -5.16
N VAL A 114 -16.89 -10.44 -5.86
CA VAL A 114 -15.52 -10.05 -5.56
C VAL A 114 -15.43 -8.54 -5.42
N VAL A 115 -14.76 -8.08 -4.36
CA VAL A 115 -14.33 -6.70 -4.16
C VAL A 115 -12.80 -6.65 -4.28
N ASP A 116 -12.31 -5.79 -5.17
CA ASP A 116 -10.91 -5.43 -5.35
C ASP A 116 -10.69 -4.07 -4.69
N LEU A 117 -10.03 -4.05 -3.54
CA LEU A 117 -9.76 -2.85 -2.75
C LEU A 117 -8.32 -2.37 -3.00
N ILE A 118 -8.22 -1.24 -3.67
CA ILE A 118 -6.96 -0.55 -3.95
C ILE A 118 -6.60 0.29 -2.72
N LEU A 119 -5.46 -0.01 -2.10
CA LEU A 119 -4.93 0.77 -0.99
C LEU A 119 -3.66 1.53 -1.35
N GLY A 120 -2.96 1.25 -2.45
CA GLY A 120 -1.75 2.01 -2.82
C GLY A 120 -0.81 2.25 -1.63
N GLU A 121 -0.52 3.51 -1.31
CA GLU A 121 0.23 3.92 -0.11
C GLU A 121 -0.63 4.45 1.04
N GLU A 122 -1.92 4.15 1.03
CA GLU A 122 -2.91 4.49 2.05
C GLU A 122 -2.45 4.02 3.43
N LYS A 123 -2.47 4.93 4.40
CA LYS A 123 -2.23 4.68 5.82
C LYS A 123 -2.65 5.88 6.66
N GLU A 124 -2.94 5.63 7.93
CA GLU A 124 -3.25 6.69 8.89
C GLU A 124 -2.10 7.71 8.94
N THR A 125 -2.40 8.99 8.68
CA THR A 125 -1.38 10.02 8.52
C THR A 125 -1.69 11.23 9.39
N HIS A 126 -0.80 11.52 10.33
CA HIS A 126 -0.91 12.70 11.18
C HIS A 126 -0.76 14.01 10.39
N TRP A 127 -1.48 15.05 10.80
CA TRP A 127 -1.28 16.38 10.27
C TRP A 127 0.10 16.92 10.65
N GLN A 128 0.68 17.79 9.81
CA GLN A 128 1.99 18.41 10.08
C GLN A 128 1.98 19.24 11.38
N LYS A 129 0.81 19.70 11.81
CA LYS A 129 0.61 20.38 13.09
C LYS A 129 -0.21 19.47 14.00
N PRO A 130 0.34 18.97 15.12
CA PRO A 130 -0.36 18.04 16.01
C PRO A 130 -1.72 18.52 16.53
N VAL A 131 -1.92 19.84 16.64
CA VAL A 131 -3.21 20.42 17.05
C VAL A 131 -4.34 20.07 16.07
N MET A 132 -4.02 19.86 14.80
CA MET A 132 -5.01 19.56 13.76
C MET A 132 -5.58 18.15 13.91
N ASP A 133 -4.82 17.18 14.42
CA ASP A 133 -5.33 15.83 14.72
C ASP A 133 -6.52 15.90 15.70
N SER A 134 -6.43 16.79 16.70
CA SER A 134 -7.51 16.98 17.68
C SER A 134 -8.70 17.75 17.14
N LEU A 135 -8.50 18.63 16.15
CA LEU A 135 -9.55 19.49 15.60
C LEU A 135 -10.30 18.84 14.44
N SER A 136 -9.60 18.06 13.62
CA SER A 136 -10.10 17.51 12.36
C SER A 136 -10.10 15.97 12.32
N GLY A 137 -9.58 15.32 13.36
CA GLY A 137 -9.26 13.89 13.32
C GLY A 137 -7.98 13.61 12.55
N ILE A 138 -7.48 12.39 12.66
CA ILE A 138 -6.35 11.91 11.86
C ILE A 138 -6.92 11.40 10.53
N PRO A 139 -6.51 11.98 9.39
CA PRO A 139 -6.99 11.58 8.07
C PRO A 139 -6.31 10.30 7.60
N PHE A 140 -6.92 9.72 6.56
CA PHE A 140 -6.46 8.49 5.90
C PHE A 140 -6.44 7.29 6.84
N LYS A 141 -6.49 6.08 6.30
CA LYS A 141 -6.32 4.80 7.01
C LYS A 141 -6.69 3.68 6.06
N THR A 142 -5.93 2.59 6.09
CA THR A 142 -6.19 1.41 5.25
C THR A 142 -7.58 0.81 5.47
N PHE A 143 -7.96 0.64 6.75
CA PHE A 143 -9.25 0.08 7.14
C PHE A 143 -9.88 0.88 8.28
N PRO A 144 -10.51 2.03 8.00
CA PRO A 144 -11.32 2.75 8.98
C PRO A 144 -12.42 1.84 9.54
N GLN A 145 -12.90 2.11 10.76
CA GLN A 145 -13.91 1.26 11.41
C GLN A 145 -15.14 1.02 10.52
N ALA A 146 -15.62 2.07 9.83
CA ALA A 146 -16.76 1.96 8.91
C ALA A 146 -16.46 0.98 7.75
N MET A 147 -15.26 1.02 7.18
CA MET A 147 -14.83 0.06 6.15
C MET A 147 -14.73 -1.36 6.72
N GLN A 148 -14.15 -1.54 7.92
CA GLN A 148 -14.10 -2.85 8.58
C GLN A 148 -15.49 -3.46 8.75
N ASP A 149 -16.47 -2.65 9.17
CA ASP A 149 -17.85 -3.09 9.35
C ASP A 149 -18.49 -3.54 8.01
N LYS A 150 -18.26 -2.79 6.93
CA LYS A 150 -18.73 -3.15 5.58
C LYS A 150 -18.08 -4.44 5.07
N ILE A 151 -16.77 -4.59 5.25
CA ILE A 151 -16.04 -5.80 4.83
C ILE A 151 -16.53 -7.00 5.65
N ARG A 152 -16.68 -6.90 6.98
CA ARG A 152 -17.26 -7.97 7.81
C ARG A 152 -18.63 -8.40 7.31
N GLN A 153 -19.50 -7.43 7.01
CA GLN A 153 -20.82 -7.71 6.47
C GLN A 153 -20.72 -8.41 5.11
N PHE A 154 -19.84 -7.95 4.22
CA PHE A 154 -19.67 -8.52 2.89
C PHE A 154 -19.15 -9.97 2.95
N THR A 155 -18.07 -10.21 3.69
CA THR A 155 -17.43 -11.53 3.80
C THR A 155 -18.31 -12.54 4.55
N SER A 156 -19.04 -12.12 5.59
CA SER A 156 -20.02 -12.99 6.28
C SER A 156 -21.16 -13.47 5.37
N ASN A 157 -21.39 -12.80 4.24
CA ASN A 157 -22.35 -13.23 3.21
C ASN A 157 -21.68 -14.00 2.05
N GLY A 158 -20.44 -14.45 2.22
CA GLY A 158 -19.68 -15.20 1.20
C GLY A 158 -18.97 -14.32 0.15
N GLY A 159 -18.87 -13.02 0.40
CA GLY A 159 -18.17 -12.07 -0.47
C GLY A 159 -16.65 -12.25 -0.39
N ASN A 160 -15.98 -12.25 -1.54
CA ASN A 160 -14.55 -12.51 -1.66
C ASN A 160 -13.75 -11.21 -1.86
N MET A 161 -12.57 -11.12 -1.26
CA MET A 161 -11.78 -9.88 -1.23
C MET A 161 -10.43 -10.05 -1.92
N PHE A 162 -10.07 -9.10 -2.78
CA PHE A 162 -8.70 -8.82 -3.15
C PHE A 162 -8.30 -7.47 -2.54
N VAL A 163 -7.14 -7.40 -1.88
CA VAL A 163 -6.59 -6.18 -1.31
C VAL A 163 -5.13 -6.05 -1.70
N SER A 164 -4.72 -4.87 -2.14
CA SER A 164 -3.31 -4.57 -2.44
C SER A 164 -2.93 -3.17 -1.99
N GLY A 165 -1.84 -3.05 -1.22
CA GLY A 165 -1.26 -1.78 -0.82
C GLY A 165 0.04 -1.98 -0.04
N ALA A 166 0.76 -0.90 0.23
CA ALA A 166 2.04 -0.92 0.92
C ALA A 166 1.90 -1.10 2.45
N TYR A 167 0.80 -0.63 3.04
CA TYR A 167 0.61 -0.58 4.51
C TYR A 167 -0.54 -1.41 5.13
N PRO A 168 -1.12 -2.46 4.50
CA PRO A 168 -2.23 -3.20 5.11
C PRO A 168 -1.84 -3.90 6.43
N GLY A 169 -0.55 -4.12 6.68
CA GLY A 169 -0.02 -4.67 7.93
C GLY A 169 0.33 -3.59 8.94
N LYS A 170 1.32 -2.74 8.66
CA LYS A 170 1.84 -1.74 9.61
C LYS A 170 0.72 -0.90 10.21
N ASP A 171 -0.19 -0.38 9.38
CA ASP A 171 -1.30 0.47 9.79
C ASP A 171 -2.28 -0.25 10.75
N MET A 172 -2.38 -1.58 10.68
CA MET A 172 -3.31 -2.39 11.49
C MET A 172 -2.69 -2.97 12.76
N PHE A 173 -1.36 -3.11 12.81
CA PHE A 173 -0.65 -3.82 13.90
C PHE A 173 0.34 -2.97 14.69
N ALA A 174 0.98 -1.96 14.07
CA ALA A 174 2.03 -1.20 14.73
C ALA A 174 1.51 -0.47 15.99
N GLY A 175 2.20 -0.67 17.11
CA GLY A 175 1.84 -0.07 18.40
C GLY A 175 0.56 -0.61 19.04
N LYS A 176 -0.04 -1.68 18.50
CA LYS A 176 -1.33 -2.24 18.93
C LYS A 176 -1.14 -3.63 19.56
N ASP A 177 -1.93 -3.94 20.58
CA ASP A 177 -1.94 -5.28 21.18
C ASP A 177 -2.91 -6.23 20.47
N THR A 178 -2.89 -7.51 20.85
CA THR A 178 -3.73 -8.56 20.25
C THR A 178 -5.23 -8.43 20.54
N LEU A 179 -5.62 -7.54 21.47
CA LEU A 179 -7.02 -7.27 21.79
C LEU A 179 -7.59 -6.11 20.99
N HIS A 180 -6.75 -5.31 20.33
CA HIS A 180 -7.15 -4.20 19.47
C HIS A 180 -8.05 -4.66 18.32
N GLN A 181 -9.02 -3.83 17.94
CA GLN A 181 -10.02 -4.19 16.92
C GLN A 181 -9.39 -4.32 15.53
N ASP A 182 -8.47 -3.44 15.16
CA ASP A 182 -7.72 -3.52 13.90
C ASP A 182 -6.96 -4.85 13.77
N VAL A 183 -6.22 -5.25 14.82
CA VAL A 183 -5.49 -6.53 14.85
C VAL A 183 -6.46 -7.70 14.69
N LYS A 184 -7.56 -7.71 15.44
CA LYS A 184 -8.60 -8.75 15.30
C LYS A 184 -9.24 -8.76 13.93
N PHE A 185 -9.45 -7.60 13.30
CA PHE A 185 -10.00 -7.52 11.96
C PHE A 185 -9.07 -8.17 10.94
N ALA A 186 -7.78 -7.80 10.94
CA ALA A 186 -6.81 -8.38 10.04
C ALA A 186 -6.69 -9.91 10.23
N GLU A 187 -6.63 -10.39 11.48
CA GLU A 187 -6.48 -11.83 11.75
C GLU A 187 -7.73 -12.66 11.47
N GLN A 188 -8.92 -12.13 11.80
CA GLN A 188 -10.16 -12.90 11.78
C GLN A 188 -10.96 -12.72 10.48
N VAL A 189 -10.78 -11.59 9.79
CA VAL A 189 -11.53 -11.28 8.56
C VAL A 189 -10.64 -11.41 7.34
N LEU A 190 -9.42 -10.87 7.37
CA LEU A 190 -8.52 -10.89 6.23
C LEU A 190 -7.49 -12.04 6.27
N HIS A 191 -7.37 -12.70 7.43
CA HIS A 191 -6.59 -13.92 7.68
C HIS A 191 -5.06 -13.80 7.53
N TYR A 192 -4.50 -12.68 7.97
CA TYR A 192 -3.05 -12.48 8.07
C TYR A 192 -2.63 -11.83 9.39
N THR A 193 -1.35 -11.97 9.73
CA THR A 193 -0.65 -11.11 10.70
C THR A 193 0.42 -10.27 10.01
N TRP A 194 0.84 -9.18 10.65
CA TRP A 194 1.96 -8.37 10.17
C TRP A 194 3.29 -8.92 10.66
N ALA A 195 4.28 -8.99 9.76
CA ALA A 195 5.64 -9.41 10.09
C ALA A 195 6.54 -8.18 10.31
N VAL A 196 6.75 -7.41 9.24
CA VAL A 196 7.59 -6.21 9.19
C VAL A 196 7.11 -5.30 8.07
N ASP A 197 7.41 -4.02 8.17
CA ASP A 197 7.37 -3.07 7.06
C ASP A 197 8.72 -3.04 6.32
N HIS A 198 8.82 -2.22 5.26
CA HIS A 198 10.04 -2.11 4.45
C HIS A 198 10.58 -3.48 3.99
N ALA A 199 9.65 -4.37 3.61
CA ALA A 199 9.92 -5.78 3.40
C ALA A 199 10.69 -6.10 2.11
N SER A 200 10.97 -5.12 1.26
CA SER A 200 11.80 -5.27 0.06
C SER A 200 12.57 -3.99 -0.22
N SER A 201 13.70 -4.14 -0.89
CA SER A 201 14.63 -3.06 -1.27
C SER A 201 14.78 -2.85 -2.79
N ASN A 202 14.26 -3.78 -3.61
CA ASN A 202 14.28 -3.63 -5.06
C ASN A 202 12.94 -3.93 -5.77
N GLY A 203 11.88 -4.32 -5.07
CA GLY A 203 10.54 -4.56 -5.65
C GLY A 203 10.35 -5.90 -6.36
N GLY A 204 11.34 -6.80 -6.31
CA GLY A 204 11.28 -8.12 -6.92
C GLY A 204 10.41 -9.10 -6.13
N VAL A 205 9.49 -9.79 -6.80
CA VAL A 205 8.56 -10.75 -6.19
C VAL A 205 8.46 -12.03 -7.03
N PHE A 206 8.38 -13.19 -6.37
CA PHE A 206 8.17 -14.48 -7.02
C PHE A 206 7.00 -15.26 -6.40
N PHE A 207 6.41 -16.15 -7.19
CA PHE A 207 5.31 -17.00 -6.74
C PHE A 207 5.81 -18.14 -5.86
N ASN A 208 5.10 -18.40 -4.76
CA ASN A 208 5.44 -19.51 -3.87
C ASN A 208 5.07 -20.84 -4.55
N SER A 209 6.07 -21.69 -4.80
CA SER A 209 5.94 -22.94 -5.58
C SER A 209 4.92 -23.94 -5.02
N ASP A 210 4.71 -23.91 -3.71
CA ASP A 210 3.85 -24.85 -2.99
C ASP A 210 2.44 -24.28 -2.77
N SER A 211 2.06 -23.25 -3.53
CA SER A 211 0.76 -22.59 -3.44
C SER A 211 -0.10 -22.85 -4.69
N LEU A 212 -1.41 -22.57 -4.58
CA LEU A 212 -2.33 -22.57 -5.72
C LEU A 212 -1.95 -21.57 -6.83
N PHE A 213 -1.02 -20.65 -6.53
CA PHE A 213 -0.50 -19.64 -7.43
C PHE A 213 0.89 -20.00 -7.99
N ALA A 214 1.30 -21.27 -7.94
CA ALA A 214 2.62 -21.70 -8.39
C ALA A 214 2.88 -21.27 -9.86
N SER A 215 3.98 -20.55 -10.05
CA SER A 215 4.41 -20.05 -11.37
C SER A 215 5.91 -19.77 -11.35
N ASP A 216 6.58 -19.99 -12.48
CA ASP A 216 7.98 -19.59 -12.68
C ASP A 216 8.11 -18.10 -13.07
N SER A 217 6.99 -17.39 -13.18
CA SER A 217 6.98 -15.96 -13.51
C SER A 217 7.55 -15.15 -12.36
N LEU A 218 8.23 -14.06 -12.69
CA LEU A 218 8.63 -13.04 -11.72
C LEU A 218 7.77 -11.81 -11.90
N LEU A 219 7.55 -11.09 -10.81
CA LEU A 219 6.89 -9.79 -10.76
C LEU A 219 7.90 -8.74 -10.31
N GLN A 220 7.72 -7.52 -10.78
CA GLN A 220 8.52 -6.38 -10.39
C GLN A 220 7.58 -5.20 -10.14
N PHE A 221 7.51 -4.72 -8.90
CA PHE A 221 6.85 -3.46 -8.58
C PHE A 221 7.85 -2.33 -8.43
N ASN A 222 7.36 -1.09 -8.55
CA ASN A 222 8.23 0.08 -8.54
C ASN A 222 8.68 0.41 -7.11
N GLN A 223 9.98 0.32 -6.87
CA GLN A 223 10.64 0.69 -5.61
C GLN A 223 11.75 1.74 -5.79
N GLY A 224 11.85 2.29 -6.99
CA GLY A 224 12.76 3.36 -7.31
C GLY A 224 12.08 4.40 -8.19
N TYR A 225 12.88 5.19 -8.90
CA TYR A 225 12.32 6.15 -9.84
C TYR A 225 11.71 5.45 -11.06
N HIS A 226 10.46 5.82 -11.36
CA HIS A 226 9.80 5.52 -12.61
C HIS A 226 9.08 6.79 -13.10
N PRO A 227 9.04 7.10 -14.41
CA PRO A 227 8.45 8.34 -14.92
C PRO A 227 6.91 8.42 -14.81
N HIS A 228 6.24 7.30 -14.50
CA HIS A 228 4.77 7.19 -14.53
C HIS A 228 4.15 6.44 -13.35
N ILE A 229 4.96 5.83 -12.47
CA ILE A 229 4.47 5.01 -11.37
C ILE A 229 5.14 5.57 -10.12
N TYR A 230 4.37 5.82 -9.07
CA TYR A 230 4.90 6.28 -7.79
C TYR A 230 5.84 5.22 -7.17
N THR A 231 6.74 5.67 -6.31
CA THR A 231 7.67 4.77 -5.61
C THR A 231 6.95 4.12 -4.43
N VAL A 232 7.12 2.82 -4.21
CA VAL A 232 6.60 2.14 -3.02
C VAL A 232 7.73 1.95 -2.01
N GLU A 233 7.93 2.89 -1.08
CA GLU A 233 9.09 2.84 -0.19
C GLU A 233 9.03 1.76 0.89
N ALA A 234 7.84 1.44 1.40
CA ALA A 234 7.68 0.65 2.62
C ALA A 234 6.62 -0.45 2.49
N PRO A 235 6.80 -1.42 1.58
CA PRO A 235 5.86 -2.53 1.46
C PRO A 235 5.88 -3.41 2.73
N ASP A 236 4.74 -4.02 3.05
CA ASP A 236 4.56 -4.89 4.20
C ASP A 236 4.83 -6.36 3.89
N ALA A 237 5.46 -7.06 4.83
CA ALA A 237 5.44 -8.52 4.87
C ALA A 237 4.28 -9.00 5.75
N LEU A 238 3.49 -9.93 5.22
CA LEU A 238 2.28 -10.46 5.86
C LEU A 238 2.42 -11.97 6.07
N ASN A 239 2.18 -12.46 7.28
CA ASN A 239 2.20 -13.89 7.58
C ASN A 239 0.79 -14.47 7.53
N PRO A 240 0.61 -15.71 7.04
CA PRO A 240 -0.68 -16.37 7.03
C PRO A 240 -1.16 -16.73 8.44
N VAL A 241 -2.48 -16.63 8.67
CA VAL A 241 -3.15 -17.13 9.89
C VAL A 241 -3.90 -18.42 9.59
N LYS A 242 -3.76 -19.43 10.46
CA LYS A 242 -4.43 -20.74 10.36
C LYS A 242 -4.22 -21.38 8.98
N ASP A 243 -5.29 -21.73 8.28
CA ASP A 243 -5.29 -22.42 6.99
C ASP A 243 -5.08 -21.48 5.79
N SER A 244 -4.48 -20.32 6.04
CA SER A 244 -4.08 -19.38 4.98
C SER A 244 -2.66 -19.69 4.52
N HIS A 245 -2.30 -19.22 3.32
CA HIS A 245 -1.04 -19.58 2.69
C HIS A 245 -0.35 -18.37 2.08
N THR A 246 0.98 -18.32 2.20
CA THR A 246 1.81 -17.42 1.41
C THR A 246 1.73 -17.80 -0.07
N ILE A 247 1.36 -16.85 -0.92
CA ILE A 247 1.27 -17.06 -2.38
C ILE A 247 2.36 -16.32 -3.16
N LEU A 248 2.91 -15.24 -2.59
CA LEU A 248 4.00 -14.44 -3.16
C LEU A 248 5.08 -14.21 -2.11
N ARG A 249 6.34 -14.11 -2.54
CA ARG A 249 7.48 -13.80 -1.68
C ARG A 249 8.35 -12.72 -2.30
N TYR A 250 8.89 -11.84 -1.47
CA TYR A 250 9.91 -10.89 -1.89
C TYR A 250 11.21 -11.62 -2.22
N GLN A 251 11.87 -11.25 -3.31
CA GLN A 251 13.10 -11.91 -3.79
C GLN A 251 14.29 -11.70 -2.84
N ASP A 252 14.34 -10.54 -2.18
CA ASP A 252 15.48 -10.11 -1.36
C ASP A 252 15.71 -11.00 -0.12
N ASN A 253 14.62 -11.35 0.55
CA ASN A 253 14.63 -11.93 1.89
C ASN A 253 13.63 -13.08 2.07
N GLN A 254 12.87 -13.43 1.02
CA GLN A 254 11.83 -14.45 1.03
C GLN A 254 10.66 -14.19 2.00
N PHE A 255 10.54 -12.97 2.53
CA PHE A 255 9.38 -12.59 3.32
C PHE A 255 8.11 -12.73 2.50
N SER A 256 7.01 -13.06 3.19
CA SER A 256 5.72 -13.32 2.57
C SER A 256 5.11 -11.99 2.11
N ALA A 257 5.05 -11.81 0.78
CA ALA A 257 4.57 -10.58 0.13
C ALA A 257 3.06 -10.58 -0.07
N ALA A 258 2.43 -11.75 -0.05
CA ALA A 258 0.98 -11.88 -0.13
C ALA A 258 0.48 -13.18 0.49
N VAL A 259 -0.70 -13.09 1.10
CA VAL A 259 -1.41 -14.19 1.77
C VAL A 259 -2.74 -14.43 1.06
N ALA A 260 -3.08 -15.70 0.86
CA ALA A 260 -4.40 -16.12 0.41
C ALA A 260 -5.08 -17.01 1.46
N HIS A 261 -6.39 -16.82 1.62
CA HIS A 261 -7.25 -17.64 2.46
C HIS A 261 -8.42 -18.20 1.65
N ALA A 262 -8.77 -19.46 1.89
CA ALA A 262 -9.96 -20.09 1.33
C ALA A 262 -10.73 -20.83 2.44
N GLY A 263 -11.84 -20.24 2.87
CA GLY A 263 -12.76 -20.80 3.86
C GLY A 263 -14.21 -20.56 3.45
N ASP A 264 -15.03 -20.04 4.37
CA ASP A 264 -16.43 -19.63 4.09
C ASP A 264 -16.52 -18.52 3.03
N TYR A 265 -15.44 -17.74 2.91
CA TYR A 265 -15.15 -16.81 1.83
C TYR A 265 -13.65 -16.85 1.56
N LYS A 266 -13.23 -16.19 0.48
CA LYS A 266 -11.84 -16.18 0.02
C LYS A 266 -11.26 -14.76 0.12
N THR A 267 -10.00 -14.67 0.53
CA THR A 267 -9.26 -13.40 0.54
C THR A 267 -7.90 -13.57 -0.11
N VAL A 268 -7.43 -12.53 -0.78
CA VAL A 268 -6.04 -12.33 -1.18
C VAL A 268 -5.62 -10.95 -0.70
N VAL A 269 -4.56 -10.88 0.10
CA VAL A 269 -4.00 -9.61 0.60
C VAL A 269 -2.53 -9.53 0.23
N MET A 270 -2.14 -8.46 -0.48
CA MET A 270 -0.76 -8.16 -0.85
C MET A 270 -0.24 -6.98 -0.03
N GLY A 271 1.00 -7.09 0.44
CA GLY A 271 1.73 -6.01 1.11
C GLY A 271 2.49 -5.09 0.13
N PHE A 272 2.10 -5.09 -1.14
CA PHE A 272 2.50 -4.07 -2.10
C PHE A 272 1.33 -3.74 -3.04
N PRO A 273 1.28 -2.53 -3.63
CA PRO A 273 0.22 -2.13 -4.56
C PRO A 273 0.26 -2.92 -5.88
N PHE A 274 -0.89 -3.34 -6.39
CA PHE A 274 -0.95 -4.04 -7.68
C PHE A 274 -0.66 -3.09 -8.85
N GLU A 275 -1.14 -1.86 -8.76
CA GLU A 275 -0.94 -0.81 -9.76
C GLU A 275 0.53 -0.40 -9.94
N SER A 276 1.39 -0.68 -8.95
CA SER A 276 2.81 -0.36 -9.00
C SER A 276 3.68 -1.45 -9.67
N ILE A 277 3.10 -2.62 -9.97
CA ILE A 277 3.75 -3.63 -10.82
C ILE A 277 4.07 -2.99 -12.17
N ILE A 278 5.31 -3.05 -12.65
CA ILE A 278 5.77 -2.26 -13.79
C ILE A 278 5.15 -2.76 -15.11
N GLU A 279 5.25 -4.06 -15.37
CA GLU A 279 4.86 -4.64 -16.66
C GLU A 279 3.37 -4.98 -16.71
N GLN A 280 2.66 -4.51 -17.75
CA GLN A 280 1.24 -4.83 -17.95
C GLN A 280 0.99 -6.34 -18.02
N LYS A 281 1.89 -7.11 -18.64
CA LYS A 281 1.74 -8.57 -18.73
C LYS A 281 1.80 -9.26 -17.37
N GLN A 282 2.62 -8.74 -16.44
CA GLN A 282 2.71 -9.24 -15.07
C GLN A 282 1.42 -8.92 -14.30
N ARG A 283 0.89 -7.69 -14.45
CA ARG A 283 -0.42 -7.30 -13.91
C ARG A 283 -1.55 -8.20 -14.43
N ASP A 284 -1.63 -8.40 -15.73
CA ASP A 284 -2.65 -9.25 -16.38
C ASP A 284 -2.59 -10.69 -15.87
N TYR A 285 -1.39 -11.24 -15.76
CA TYR A 285 -1.18 -12.61 -15.29
C TYR A 285 -1.57 -12.78 -13.83
N LEU A 286 -1.09 -11.89 -12.95
CA LEU A 286 -1.40 -11.94 -11.52
C LEU A 286 -2.90 -11.74 -11.27
N MET A 287 -3.52 -10.72 -11.87
CA MET A 287 -4.95 -10.45 -11.71
C MET A 287 -5.81 -11.63 -12.15
N LYS A 288 -5.44 -12.28 -13.28
CA LYS A 288 -6.15 -13.47 -13.73
C LYS A 288 -6.12 -14.58 -12.67
N MET A 289 -4.94 -14.87 -12.10
CA MET A 289 -4.84 -15.92 -11.07
C MET A 289 -5.59 -15.54 -9.79
N VAL A 290 -5.53 -14.27 -9.37
CA VAL A 290 -6.29 -13.77 -8.22
C VAL A 290 -7.79 -13.97 -8.44
N LEU A 291 -8.32 -13.58 -9.59
CA LEU A 291 -9.75 -13.75 -9.89
C LEU A 291 -10.17 -15.21 -10.05
N GLU A 292 -9.35 -16.06 -10.69
CA GLU A 292 -9.60 -17.50 -10.79
C GLU A 292 -9.60 -18.17 -9.41
N PHE A 293 -8.81 -17.68 -8.46
CA PHE A 293 -8.84 -18.13 -7.08
C PHE A 293 -10.11 -17.63 -6.35
N LEU A 294 -10.50 -16.37 -6.54
CA LEU A 294 -11.59 -15.72 -5.80
C LEU A 294 -13.00 -16.06 -6.32
N GLU A 295 -13.18 -16.41 -7.59
CA GLU A 295 -14.46 -16.94 -8.10
C GLU A 295 -14.67 -18.45 -7.78
#